data_AF-I0HE12-F1
#
_entry.id   AF-I0HE12-F1
#
_cell.length_a   1.000
_cell.length_b   1.000
_cell.length_c   1.000
_cell.angle_alpha   90.00
_cell.angle_beta   90.00
_cell.angle_gamma   90.00
#
_symmetry.space_group_name_H-M   'P 1'
#
loop_
_entity.id
_entity.type
_entity.pdbx_description
1 polymer ?
#
loop_
_entity_poly.entity_id
_entity_poly.type
_entity_poly.pdbx_seq_one_letter_code
_entity_poly.pdbx_strand_id
1 'polypeptide(L)'
;MTNEFNEVLSVGGHATMVRRYTEKRLARLPRDRQGYHRGLLDLHDDLTRRGEESPTRVMAAAHGMPEETMRACLRVARQHVNSPSVPIKE
;
A
#
# COMPACT_ATOMS: atom_id res chain seq x y z
N MET A 1 18.13 -10.77 30.01
CA MET A 1 17.33 -11.50 28.99
C MET A 1 16.01 -10.79 28.67
N THR A 2 15.89 -9.47 28.89
CA THR A 2 14.63 -8.69 28.76
C THR A 2 14.59 -7.76 27.54
N ASN A 3 15.72 -7.51 26.88
CA ASN A 3 15.75 -6.60 25.72
C ASN A 3 15.13 -7.21 24.46
N GLU A 4 15.46 -8.46 24.13
CA GLU A 4 14.97 -9.12 22.90
C GLU A 4 13.44 -9.28 22.89
N PHE A 5 12.83 -9.60 24.04
CA PHE A 5 11.38 -9.73 24.16
C PHE A 5 10.65 -8.39 24.01
N ASN A 6 11.21 -7.31 24.57
CA ASN A 6 10.64 -5.97 24.39
C ASN A 6 10.77 -5.49 22.94
N GLU A 7 11.86 -5.85 22.26
CA GLU A 7 12.06 -5.53 20.85
C GLU A 7 11.07 -6.28 19.95
N VAL A 8 10.85 -7.58 20.19
CA VAL A 8 9.84 -8.37 19.45
C VAL A 8 8.42 -7.85 19.67
N LEU A 9 8.05 -7.47 20.90
CA LEU A 9 6.75 -6.88 21.19
C LEU A 9 6.60 -5.48 20.56
N SER A 10 7.67 -4.69 20.54
CA SER A 10 7.70 -3.37 19.90
C SER A 10 7.56 -3.46 18.38
N VAL A 11 8.30 -4.37 17.74
CA VAL A 11 8.20 -4.67 16.30
C VAL A 11 6.81 -5.20 15.96
N GLY A 12 6.25 -6.10 16.78
CA GLY A 12 4.88 -6.60 16.60
C GLY A 12 3.81 -5.52 16.76
N GLY A 13 3.99 -4.60 17.70
CA GLY A 13 3.11 -3.44 17.90
C GLY A 13 3.18 -2.47 16.72
N HIS A 14 4.38 -2.15 16.26
CA HIS A 14 4.61 -1.30 15.09
C HIS A 14 3.97 -1.90 13.83
N ALA A 15 4.26 -3.17 13.51
CA ALA A 15 3.68 -3.85 12.36
C ALA A 15 2.14 -3.88 12.40
N THR A 16 1.56 -4.06 13.59
CA THR A 16 0.10 -4.02 13.78
C THR A 16 -0.47 -2.63 13.51
N MET A 17 0.19 -1.57 13.99
CA MET A 17 -0.24 -0.19 13.75
C MET A 17 -0.17 0.17 12.27
N VAL A 18 0.93 -0.17 11.60
CA VAL A 18 1.16 0.08 10.18
C VAL A 18 0.15 -0.67 9.33
N ARG A 19 -0.13 -1.94 9.66
CA ARG A 19 -1.17 -2.72 9.01
C ARG A 19 -2.55 -2.09 9.15
N ARG A 20 -2.97 -1.74 10.38
CA ARG A 20 -4.29 -1.10 10.62
C ARG A 20 -4.42 0.26 9.93
N TYR A 21 -3.34 1.03 9.89
CA TYR A 21 -3.28 2.29 9.15
C TYR A 21 -3.53 2.05 7.65
N THR A 22 -2.81 1.08 7.08
CA THR A 22 -2.90 0.70 5.68
C THR A 22 -4.31 0.21 5.33
N GLU A 23 -4.89 -0.69 6.14
CA GLU A 23 -6.27 -1.17 5.97
C GLU A 23 -7.29 -0.02 5.95
N LYS A 24 -7.18 0.94 6.89
CA LYS A 24 -8.07 2.11 6.94
C LYS A 24 -7.91 3.00 5.71
N ARG A 25 -6.69 3.17 5.19
CA ARG A 25 -6.46 4.00 4.01
C ARG A 25 -7.00 3.33 2.75
N LEU A 26 -6.80 2.03 2.61
CA LEU A 26 -7.33 1.20 1.53
C LEU A 26 -8.87 1.25 1.50
N ALA A 27 -9.53 1.13 2.65
CA ALA A 27 -10.99 1.21 2.76
C ALA A 27 -11.56 2.59 2.36
N ARG A 28 -10.74 3.64 2.37
CA ARG A 28 -11.10 5.02 1.99
C ARG A 28 -10.73 5.35 0.55
N LEU A 29 -10.18 4.41 -0.22
CA LEU A 29 -9.85 4.68 -1.61
C LEU A 29 -11.13 4.93 -2.43
N PRO A 30 -11.08 5.87 -3.38
CA PRO A 30 -12.16 6.04 -4.34
C PRO A 30 -12.45 4.74 -5.08
N ARG A 31 -13.71 4.48 -5.39
CA ARG A 31 -14.14 3.28 -6.13
C ARG A 31 -13.98 3.44 -7.64
N ASP A 32 -13.81 4.67 -8.12
CA ASP A 32 -13.52 4.90 -9.53
C ASP A 32 -12.11 4.41 -9.86
N ARG A 33 -11.94 3.94 -11.10
CA ARG A 33 -10.69 3.30 -11.52
C ARG A 33 -9.50 4.23 -11.33
N GLN A 34 -9.60 5.50 -11.68
CA GLN A 34 -8.44 6.39 -11.66
C GLN A 34 -8.05 6.78 -10.24
N GLY A 35 -9.03 7.13 -9.40
CA GLY A 35 -8.87 7.44 -7.98
C GLY A 35 -8.36 6.25 -7.18
N TYR A 36 -8.80 5.03 -7.49
CA TYR A 36 -8.28 3.81 -6.88
C TYR A 36 -6.78 3.62 -7.17
N HIS A 37 -6.39 3.67 -8.45
CA HIS A 37 -4.98 3.49 -8.84
C HIS A 37 -4.08 4.60 -8.28
N ARG A 38 -4.52 5.85 -8.35
CA ARG A 38 -3.78 6.98 -7.77
C ARG A 38 -3.64 6.82 -6.26
N GLY A 39 -4.72 6.48 -5.57
CA GLY A 39 -4.69 6.31 -4.12
C GLY A 39 -3.85 5.12 -3.65
N LEU A 40 -3.74 4.05 -4.45
CA LEU A 40 -2.77 2.97 -4.19
C LEU A 40 -1.32 3.46 -4.25
N LEU A 41 -0.98 4.29 -5.26
CA LEU A 41 0.36 4.87 -5.38
C LEU A 41 0.65 5.86 -4.26
N ASP A 42 -0.31 6.74 -3.94
CA ASP A 42 -0.17 7.70 -2.85
C ASP A 42 0.06 7.00 -1.50
N LEU A 43 -0.61 5.88 -1.25
CA LEU A 43 -0.41 5.07 -0.04
C LEU A 43 0.97 4.40 -0.03
N HIS A 44 1.39 3.83 -1.16
CA HIS A 44 2.73 3.24 -1.29
C HIS A 44 3.82 4.28 -0.99
N ASP A 45 3.69 5.48 -1.53
CA ASP A 45 4.66 6.57 -1.36
C ASP A 45 4.60 7.16 0.06
N ASP A 46 3.43 7.18 0.71
CA ASP A 46 3.29 7.54 2.11
C ASP A 46 3.99 6.55 3.04
N LEU A 47 3.82 5.25 2.84
CA LEU A 47 4.53 4.21 3.61
C LEU A 47 6.05 4.32 3.40
N THR A 48 6.48 4.57 2.17
CA THR A 48 7.91 4.80 1.84
C THR A 48 8.45 6.03 2.60
N ARG A 49 7.72 7.15 2.60
CA ARG A 49 8.11 8.38 3.33
C ARG A 49 8.13 8.21 4.85
N ARG A 50 7.34 7.27 5.38
CA ARG A 50 7.33 6.90 6.80
C ARG A 50 8.49 5.98 7.19
N GLY A 51 9.29 5.53 6.23
CA GLY A 51 10.46 4.69 6.47
C GLY A 51 10.14 3.19 6.50
N GLU A 52 8.99 2.76 5.99
CA GLU A 52 8.68 1.34 5.89
C GLU A 52 9.65 0.65 4.92
N GLU A 53 10.36 -0.37 5.40
CA GLU A 53 11.33 -1.12 4.59
C GLU A 53 10.68 -1.89 3.44
N SER A 54 9.43 -2.32 3.64
CA SER A 54 8.69 -3.08 2.63
C SER A 54 7.22 -2.63 2.50
N PRO A 55 6.98 -1.45 1.88
CA PRO A 55 5.64 -0.90 1.69
C PRO A 55 4.71 -1.86 0.93
N THR A 56 5.24 -2.52 -0.11
CA THR A 56 4.50 -3.50 -0.92
C THR A 56 4.02 -4.68 -0.08
N ARG A 57 4.88 -5.22 0.80
CA ARG A 57 4.53 -6.34 1.67
C ARG A 57 3.45 -5.96 2.68
N VAL A 58 3.55 -4.76 3.26
CA VAL A 58 2.53 -4.20 4.16
C VAL A 58 1.19 -4.08 3.45
N MET A 59 1.17 -3.49 2.25
CA MET A 59 -0.05 -3.33 1.46
C MET A 59 -0.65 -4.68 1.05
N ALA A 60 0.18 -5.64 0.65
CA ALA A 60 -0.25 -6.99 0.30
C ALA A 60 -0.90 -7.71 1.50
N ALA A 61 -0.27 -7.64 2.67
CA ALA A 61 -0.82 -8.19 3.91
C ALA A 61 -2.13 -7.51 4.32
N ALA A 62 -2.23 -6.19 4.19
CA ALA A 62 -3.46 -5.43 4.48
C ALA A 62 -4.60 -5.76 3.49
N HIS A 63 -4.27 -6.06 2.23
CA HIS A 63 -5.24 -6.51 1.24
C HIS A 63 -5.61 -7.99 1.33
N GLY A 64 -4.85 -8.80 2.06
CA GLY A 64 -5.02 -10.25 2.09
C GLY A 64 -4.64 -10.93 0.77
N MET A 65 -3.64 -10.41 0.05
CA MET A 65 -3.18 -10.96 -1.24
C MET A 65 -1.67 -11.20 -1.25
N PRO A 66 -1.14 -12.00 -2.19
CA PRO A 66 0.30 -12.16 -2.37
C PRO A 66 1.01 -10.85 -2.72
N GLU A 67 2.27 -10.70 -2.28
CA GLU A 67 3.08 -9.50 -2.59
C GLU A 67 3.27 -9.28 -4.09
N GLU A 68 3.45 -10.38 -4.85
CA GLU A 68 3.57 -10.31 -6.31
C GLU A 68 2.32 -9.71 -6.97
N THR A 69 1.13 -10.08 -6.48
CA THR A 69 -0.14 -9.51 -6.94
C THR A 69 -0.20 -8.01 -6.65
N MET A 70 0.19 -7.59 -5.45
CA MET A 70 0.25 -6.16 -5.09
C MET A 70 1.24 -5.39 -5.98
N ARG A 71 2.40 -5.98 -6.27
CA ARG A 71 3.41 -5.41 -7.17
C ARG A 71 2.87 -5.24 -8.59
N ALA A 72 2.11 -6.23 -9.08
CA ALA A 72 1.43 -6.13 -10.37
C ALA A 72 0.37 -5.01 -10.36
N CYS A 73 -0.43 -4.88 -9.30
CA CYS A 73 -1.39 -3.78 -9.14
C CYS A 73 -0.72 -2.40 -9.16
N LEU A 74 0.40 -2.23 -8.44
CA LEU A 74 1.16 -0.97 -8.44
C LEU A 74 1.74 -0.64 -9.82
N ARG A 75 2.22 -1.65 -10.56
CA ARG A 75 2.69 -1.46 -11.95
C ARG A 75 1.57 -0.97 -12.86
N VAL A 76 0.40 -1.61 -12.79
CA VAL A 76 -0.80 -1.20 -13.55
C VAL A 76 -1.24 0.21 -13.14
N ALA A 77 -1.21 0.53 -11.85
CA ALA A 77 -1.53 1.86 -11.35
C ALA A 77 -0.62 2.93 -11.95
N ARG A 78 0.70 2.69 -12.00
CA ARG A 78 1.67 3.61 -12.62
C ARG A 78 1.41 3.81 -14.11
N GLN A 79 1.07 2.74 -14.82
CA GLN A 79 0.71 2.84 -16.24
C GLN A 79 -0.53 3.70 -16.44
N HIS A 80 -1.56 3.55 -15.60
CA HIS A 80 -2.79 4.32 -15.71
C HIS A 80 -2.66 5.80 -15.33
N VAL A 81 -1.80 6.12 -14.36
CA VAL A 81 -1.54 7.52 -13.99
C VAL A 81 -0.66 8.23 -15.03
N ASN A 82 0.28 7.50 -15.66
CA ASN A 82 1.19 8.06 -16.66
C ASN A 82 0.64 8.02 -18.08
N SER A 83 -0.41 7.26 -18.34
CA SER A 83 -1.07 7.26 -19.65
C SER A 83 -1.94 8.51 -19.75
N PRO A 84 -1.69 9.40 -20.73
CA PRO A 84 -2.67 10.44 -21.05
C PRO A 84 -3.97 9.71 -21.40
N SER A 85 -5.06 10.10 -20.74
CA SER A 85 -6.41 9.66 -21.09
C SER A 85 -6.64 9.99 -22.56
N VAL A 86 -6.46 9.00 -23.43
CA VAL A 86 -6.81 9.13 -24.85
C VAL A 86 -8.33 9.23 -24.86
N PRO A 87 -8.93 10.37 -25.26
CA PRO A 87 -10.37 10.46 -25.39
C PRO A 87 -10.77 9.48 -26.49
N ILE A 88 -11.63 8.52 -26.14
CA ILE A 88 -12.30 7.66 -27.11
C ILE A 88 -13.16 8.62 -27.95
N LYS A 89 -12.77 8.86 -29.20
CA LYS A 89 -13.63 9.53 -30.18
C LYS A 89 -14.75 8.55 -30.52
N GLU A 90 -15.98 8.92 -30.17
CA GLU A 90 -17.20 8.36 -30.74
C GLU A 90 -17.26 8.64 -32.25
#